data_AF-A0A9D4SPZ2-F1
#
_entry.id   AF-A0A9D4SPZ2-F1
#
_cell.length_a   1.000
_cell.length_b   1.000
_cell.length_c   1.000
_cell.angle_alpha   90.00
_cell.angle_beta   90.00
_cell.angle_gamma   90.00
#
_symmetry.space_group_name_H-M   'P 1'
#
loop_
_entity.id
_entity.type
_entity.pdbx_description
1 polymer ?
#
loop_
_entity_poly.entity_id
_entity_poly.type
_entity_poly.pdbx_seq_one_letter_code
_entity_poly.pdbx_strand_id
1 'polypeptide(L)'
;MAASRKESARKRPGKLLSDEEIQELLFQSDIELSDEDDILDEPRSSSECSGSSSDDDDESEDDTPASHKVQGRGPIWKATEARLYWSCISAVPLVTENMTRDRFFELRGMLHFVDLSQTTDAQTENQLFRAEPIIESFRKACLQLPRPKAVSVDVQMIPFSGRCPARQYVPSKPNPA
;
A
#
# COMPACT_ATOMS: atom_id res chain seq x y z
N MET A 1 -51.53 22.35 -17.04
CA MET A 1 -51.13 20.95 -17.34
C MET A 1 -50.28 20.45 -16.18
N ALA A 2 -50.63 19.29 -15.62
CA ALA A 2 -50.03 18.70 -14.43
C ALA A 2 -48.62 18.13 -14.70
N ALA A 3 -47.80 18.13 -13.65
CA ALA A 3 -46.40 17.72 -13.63
C ALA A 3 -46.20 16.19 -13.78
N SER A 4 -45.04 15.79 -14.31
CA SER A 4 -44.47 14.46 -14.01
C SER A 4 -42.95 14.49 -14.15
N ARG A 5 -42.26 14.73 -13.03
CA ARG A 5 -40.80 14.55 -12.91
C ARG A 5 -40.58 13.15 -12.34
N LYS A 6 -40.03 12.24 -13.16
CA LYS A 6 -39.70 10.88 -12.74
C LYS A 6 -38.49 10.95 -11.79
N GLU A 7 -38.70 10.53 -10.55
CA GLU A 7 -37.65 10.37 -9.54
C GLU A 7 -37.02 8.98 -9.71
N SER A 8 -35.75 8.94 -10.11
CA SER A 8 -35.00 7.70 -10.25
C SER A 8 -34.37 7.35 -8.89
N ALA A 9 -34.95 6.38 -8.21
CA ALA A 9 -34.50 5.88 -6.92
C ALA A 9 -33.08 5.27 -7.07
N ARG A 10 -32.08 5.90 -6.44
CA ARG A 10 -30.74 5.33 -6.32
C ARG A 10 -30.82 4.09 -5.43
N LYS A 11 -30.41 2.94 -5.98
CA LYS A 11 -30.31 1.66 -5.27
C LYS A 11 -29.37 1.85 -4.07
N ARG A 12 -29.83 1.50 -2.86
CA ARG A 12 -29.04 1.57 -1.63
C ARG A 12 -27.78 0.72 -1.78
N PRO A 13 -26.61 1.15 -1.27
CA PRO A 13 -25.43 0.28 -1.23
C PRO A 13 -25.77 -0.94 -0.36
N GLY A 14 -25.14 -2.08 -0.69
CA GLY A 14 -25.32 -3.35 0.00
C GLY A 14 -25.11 -3.22 1.52
N LYS A 15 -25.61 -4.23 2.25
CA LYS A 15 -25.42 -4.37 3.70
C LYS A 15 -23.97 -4.02 4.06
N LEU A 16 -23.80 -3.02 4.93
CA LEU A 16 -22.51 -2.80 5.59
C LEU A 16 -22.25 -4.05 6.44
N LEU A 17 -21.06 -4.64 6.28
CA LEU A 17 -20.63 -5.76 7.10
C LEU A 17 -20.57 -5.31 8.56
N SER A 18 -21.06 -6.16 9.45
CA SER A 18 -20.92 -5.97 10.89
C SER A 18 -19.47 -6.12 11.32
N ASP A 19 -19.12 -5.53 12.47
CA ASP A 19 -17.77 -5.61 13.02
C ASP A 19 -17.36 -7.07 13.26
N GLU A 20 -18.31 -7.93 13.59
CA GLU A 20 -18.11 -9.37 13.75
C GLU A 20 -17.75 -10.06 12.43
N GLU A 21 -18.44 -9.73 11.34
CA GLU A 21 -18.15 -10.28 10.00
C GLU A 21 -16.77 -9.81 9.50
N ILE A 22 -16.39 -8.57 9.80
CA ILE A 22 -15.06 -8.04 9.45
C ILE A 22 -13.97 -8.76 10.25
N GLN A 23 -14.18 -9.00 11.54
CA GLN A 23 -13.24 -9.74 12.39
C GLN A 23 -13.09 -11.20 11.94
N GLU A 24 -14.19 -11.84 11.54
CA GLU A 24 -14.15 -13.22 11.04
C GLU A 24 -13.39 -13.31 9.70
N LEU A 25 -13.60 -12.37 8.79
CA LEU A 25 -12.84 -12.30 7.54
C LEU A 25 -11.35 -12.03 7.76
N LEU A 26 -11.00 -11.17 8.72
CA LEU A 26 -9.61 -10.90 9.07
C LEU A 26 -8.93 -12.14 9.65
N PHE A 27 -9.59 -12.85 10.56
CA PHE A 27 -9.07 -14.09 11.16
C PHE A 27 -8.89 -15.20 10.11
N GLN A 28 -9.77 -15.28 9.12
CA GLN A 28 -9.64 -16.22 8.00
C GLN A 28 -8.53 -15.83 7.01
N SER A 29 -8.12 -14.56 7.00
CA SER A 29 -7.06 -14.05 6.13
C SER A 29 -5.67 -14.07 6.76
N ASP A 30 -5.55 -14.48 8.03
CA ASP A 30 -4.26 -14.75 8.66
C ASP A 30 -3.58 -15.89 7.90
N ILE A 31 -2.73 -15.50 6.95
CA ILE A 31 -1.81 -16.36 6.24
C ILE A 31 -0.79 -16.83 7.27
N GLU A 32 -0.86 -18.11 7.61
CA GLU A 32 0.23 -18.81 8.29
C GLU A 32 1.45 -18.74 7.38
N LEU A 33 2.40 -17.85 7.67
CA LEU A 33 3.73 -17.90 7.09
C LEU A 33 4.45 -19.10 7.73
N SER A 34 4.27 -20.28 7.16
CA SER A 34 5.11 -21.43 7.48
C SER A 34 6.54 -21.14 6.99
N ASP A 35 7.51 -21.25 7.88
CA ASP A 35 8.94 -20.98 7.64
C ASP A 35 9.62 -21.93 6.60
N GLU A 36 8.87 -22.68 5.81
CA GLU A 36 9.36 -23.86 5.07
C GLU A 36 9.30 -23.76 3.53
N ASP A 37 8.90 -22.64 2.93
CA ASP A 37 8.84 -22.49 1.46
C ASP A 37 10.04 -21.71 0.88
N ASP A 38 11.22 -22.34 0.88
CA ASP A 38 12.31 -22.01 -0.06
C ASP A 38 11.93 -22.49 -1.47
N ILE A 39 11.05 -21.76 -2.15
CA ILE A 39 10.73 -21.99 -3.56
C ILE A 39 11.81 -21.29 -4.41
N LEU A 40 12.75 -22.08 -4.92
CA LEU A 40 13.63 -21.71 -6.03
C LEU A 40 12.78 -21.41 -7.27
N ASP A 41 12.56 -20.13 -7.57
CA ASP A 41 11.82 -19.72 -8.77
C ASP A 41 12.71 -19.85 -10.01
N GLU A 42 12.54 -20.94 -10.76
CA GLU A 42 13.04 -21.10 -12.12
C GLU A 42 12.35 -20.06 -13.04
N PRO A 43 13.08 -19.30 -13.87
CA PRO A 43 12.49 -18.23 -14.67
C PRO A 43 11.52 -18.79 -15.72
N ARG A 44 10.22 -18.58 -15.50
CA ARG A 44 9.19 -18.81 -16.52
C ARG A 44 9.44 -17.92 -17.72
N SER A 45 9.52 -18.57 -18.88
CA SER A 45 9.63 -18.00 -20.22
C SER A 45 8.67 -16.80 -20.41
N SER A 46 9.26 -15.71 -20.89
CA SER A 46 8.63 -14.44 -21.24
C SER A 46 7.44 -14.63 -22.18
N SER A 47 6.22 -14.50 -21.66
CA SER A 47 5.04 -14.23 -22.47
C SER A 47 5.02 -12.74 -22.83
N GLU A 48 5.17 -12.45 -24.11
CA GLU A 48 5.27 -11.10 -24.66
C GLU A 48 3.96 -10.33 -24.48
N CYS A 49 4.07 -9.11 -23.95
CA CYS A 49 2.96 -8.16 -23.87
C CYS A 49 2.76 -7.57 -25.26
N SER A 50 1.70 -7.97 -25.96
CA SER A 50 1.41 -7.55 -27.33
C SER A 50 0.99 -6.07 -27.36
N GLY A 51 1.92 -5.19 -27.68
CA GLY A 51 1.62 -3.82 -28.10
C GLY A 51 1.32 -3.81 -29.59
N SER A 52 0.08 -3.51 -29.98
CA SER A 52 -0.25 -3.25 -31.38
C SER A 52 0.14 -1.82 -31.75
N SER A 53 1.15 -1.65 -32.60
CA SER A 53 1.29 -0.45 -33.42
C SER A 53 1.79 -0.87 -34.81
N SER A 54 0.86 -0.83 -35.75
CA SER A 54 1.11 -0.85 -37.19
C SER A 54 1.82 0.42 -37.61
N ASP A 55 2.90 0.29 -38.38
CA ASP A 55 3.29 1.19 -39.49
C ASP A 55 4.41 0.51 -40.31
N ASP A 56 4.22 0.47 -41.62
CA ASP A 56 5.04 -0.23 -42.63
C ASP A 56 6.27 0.57 -43.13
N ASP A 57 7.25 -0.19 -43.65
CA ASP A 57 8.30 0.08 -44.68
C ASP A 57 9.50 1.03 -44.44
N ASP A 58 10.73 0.49 -44.49
CA ASP A 58 11.71 0.63 -45.60
C ASP A 58 13.14 0.17 -45.19
N GLU A 59 13.83 -0.59 -46.04
CA GLU A 59 15.15 -1.23 -45.81
C GLU A 59 16.34 -0.27 -45.87
N SER A 60 17.28 -0.38 -44.94
CA SER A 60 18.73 -0.24 -45.23
C SER A 60 19.60 -0.91 -44.16
N GLU A 61 20.54 -1.74 -44.61
CA GLU A 61 21.54 -2.44 -43.81
C GLU A 61 22.68 -1.49 -43.39
N ASP A 62 22.95 -1.36 -42.09
CA ASP A 62 24.26 -0.92 -41.59
C ASP A 62 24.59 -1.66 -40.28
N ASP A 63 25.72 -2.36 -40.30
CA ASP A 63 26.18 -3.34 -39.33
C ASP A 63 27.12 -2.64 -38.34
N THR A 64 26.61 -2.26 -37.17
CA THR A 64 27.45 -1.87 -36.02
C THR A 64 26.91 -2.49 -34.73
N PRO A 65 27.72 -3.23 -33.96
CA PRO A 65 27.27 -3.81 -32.70
C PRO A 65 27.25 -2.71 -31.64
N ALA A 66 26.13 -1.99 -31.56
CA ALA A 66 25.85 -1.10 -30.45
C ALA A 66 25.83 -1.94 -29.17
N SER A 67 26.82 -1.69 -28.31
CA SER A 67 26.92 -2.29 -26.97
C SER A 67 25.58 -2.13 -26.25
N HIS A 68 24.85 -3.24 -26.10
CA HIS A 68 23.70 -3.32 -25.21
C HIS A 68 24.17 -2.96 -23.82
N LYS A 69 23.96 -1.69 -23.45
CA LYS A 69 24.14 -1.24 -22.08
C LYS A 69 23.03 -1.90 -21.29
N VAL A 70 23.30 -3.10 -20.77
CA VAL A 70 22.48 -3.70 -19.71
C VAL A 70 22.56 -2.70 -18.57
N GLN A 71 21.52 -1.87 -18.46
CA GLN A 71 21.33 -0.97 -17.34
C GLN A 71 21.31 -1.89 -16.12
N GLY A 72 22.44 -1.95 -15.40
CA GLY A 72 22.61 -2.82 -14.24
C GLY A 72 21.41 -2.62 -13.32
N ARG A 73 20.66 -3.71 -13.09
CA ARG A 73 19.48 -3.68 -12.25
C ARG A 73 19.92 -3.23 -10.86
N GLY A 74 19.52 -2.02 -10.50
CA GLY A 74 19.61 -1.57 -9.12
C GLY A 74 18.86 -2.58 -8.25
N PRO A 75 19.30 -2.78 -7.02
CA PRO A 75 18.77 -3.86 -6.22
C PRO A 75 17.29 -3.70 -5.86
N ILE A 76 16.61 -4.85 -5.76
CA ILE A 76 15.17 -5.02 -5.50
C ILE A 76 14.70 -4.32 -4.22
N TRP A 77 15.59 -4.09 -3.24
CA TRP A 77 15.26 -3.39 -2.00
C TRP A 77 14.94 -1.89 -2.15
N LYS A 78 15.01 -1.33 -3.37
CA LYS A 78 14.37 -0.03 -3.69
C LYS A 78 12.86 -0.12 -3.92
N ALA A 79 12.21 -1.23 -3.57
CA ALA A 79 10.76 -1.34 -3.58
C ALA A 79 10.12 -0.55 -2.42
N THR A 80 10.20 0.79 -2.46
CA THR A 80 9.39 1.67 -1.59
C THR A 80 8.08 2.10 -2.24
N GLU A 81 7.87 1.76 -3.52
CA GLU A 81 6.69 2.17 -4.25
C GLU A 81 5.71 1.01 -4.40
N ALA A 82 4.59 1.08 -3.66
CA ALA A 82 3.53 0.06 -3.66
C ALA A 82 3.02 -0.32 -5.06
N ARG A 83 3.22 0.53 -6.07
CA ARG A 83 2.87 0.23 -7.48
C ARG A 83 3.62 -0.98 -8.04
N LEU A 84 4.81 -1.27 -7.51
CA LEU A 84 5.66 -2.35 -7.98
C LEU A 84 5.05 -3.74 -7.76
N TYR A 85 4.14 -3.89 -6.79
CA TYR A 85 3.43 -5.15 -6.56
C TYR A 85 2.60 -5.62 -7.75
N TRP A 86 2.22 -4.73 -8.67
CA TRP A 86 1.52 -5.06 -9.92
C TRP A 86 2.40 -4.90 -11.17
N SER A 87 3.71 -4.73 -11.00
CA SER A 87 4.63 -4.65 -12.14
C SER A 87 4.94 -6.04 -12.67
N CYS A 88 5.18 -6.18 -13.98
CA CYS A 88 5.49 -7.49 -14.57
C CYS A 88 6.82 -8.09 -14.07
N ILE A 89 7.70 -7.30 -13.45
CA ILE A 89 9.05 -7.74 -13.03
C ILE A 89 9.08 -8.13 -11.56
N SER A 90 8.26 -7.49 -10.72
CA SER A 90 8.24 -7.71 -9.27
C SER A 90 6.81 -7.90 -8.76
N ALA A 91 5.95 -8.52 -9.59
CA ALA A 91 4.59 -8.83 -9.21
C ALA A 91 4.63 -9.74 -7.98
N VAL A 92 3.75 -9.45 -7.02
CA VAL A 92 3.53 -10.35 -5.88
C VAL A 92 2.18 -11.02 -6.12
N PRO A 93 2.13 -12.30 -6.51
CA PRO A 93 0.89 -13.00 -6.88
C PRO A 93 -0.22 -12.84 -5.84
N LEU A 94 0.15 -12.96 -4.56
CA LEU A 94 -0.76 -12.77 -3.43
C LEU A 94 -1.50 -11.43 -3.47
N VAL A 95 -0.85 -10.35 -3.92
CA VAL A 95 -1.48 -9.03 -4.03
C VAL A 95 -2.23 -8.89 -5.35
N THR A 96 -1.62 -9.31 -6.46
CA THR A 96 -2.16 -9.10 -7.81
C THR A 96 -3.41 -9.92 -8.11
N GLU A 97 -3.51 -11.11 -7.53
CA GLU A 97 -4.65 -12.02 -7.72
C GLU A 97 -5.88 -11.60 -6.89
N ASN A 98 -5.66 -10.93 -5.76
CA ASN A 98 -6.72 -10.57 -4.82
C ASN A 98 -7.27 -9.16 -5.02
N MET A 99 -6.48 -8.23 -5.56
CA MET A 99 -6.96 -6.87 -5.83
C MET A 99 -6.20 -6.21 -6.97
N THR A 100 -6.91 -5.35 -7.71
CA THR A 100 -6.26 -4.52 -8.72
C THR A 100 -5.49 -3.38 -8.06
N ARG A 101 -4.45 -2.90 -8.75
CA ARG A 101 -3.63 -1.76 -8.32
C ARG A 101 -4.49 -0.55 -7.95
N ASP A 102 -5.44 -0.21 -8.81
CA ASP A 102 -6.23 1.01 -8.64
C ASP A 102 -7.22 0.86 -7.47
N ARG A 103 -7.76 -0.35 -7.26
CA ARG A 103 -8.59 -0.67 -6.09
C ARG A 103 -7.80 -0.54 -4.78
N PHE A 104 -6.54 -0.98 -4.74
CA PHE A 104 -5.68 -0.80 -3.57
C PHE A 104 -5.51 0.67 -3.21
N PHE A 105 -5.21 1.54 -4.19
CA PHE A 105 -5.02 2.97 -3.92
C PHE A 105 -6.31 3.68 -3.50
N GLU A 106 -7.46 3.26 -4.04
CA GLU A 106 -8.78 3.73 -3.59
C GLU A 106 -9.02 3.37 -2.12
N LEU A 107 -8.87 2.09 -1.75
CA LEU A 107 -9.02 1.61 -0.39
C LEU A 107 -8.06 2.30 0.58
N ARG A 108 -6.79 2.44 0.18
CA ARG A 108 -5.77 3.15 0.96
C ARG A 108 -6.17 4.61 1.23
N GLY A 109 -6.81 5.28 0.28
CA GLY A 109 -7.29 6.66 0.45
C GLY A 109 -8.48 6.78 1.39
N MET A 110 -9.25 5.71 1.57
CA MET A 110 -10.44 5.65 2.42
C MET A 110 -10.15 5.07 3.82
N LEU A 111 -8.91 4.69 4.11
CA LEU A 111 -8.54 4.07 5.37
C LEU A 111 -8.55 5.10 6.51
N HIS A 112 -9.52 4.96 7.41
CA HIS A 112 -9.71 5.79 8.59
C HIS A 112 -9.85 4.92 9.84
N PHE A 113 -9.24 5.35 10.94
CA PHE A 113 -9.23 4.62 12.22
C PHE A 113 -10.11 5.29 13.28
N VAL A 114 -10.71 6.42 12.95
CA VAL A 114 -11.57 7.21 13.84
C VAL A 114 -12.83 7.60 13.07
N ASP A 115 -13.98 7.43 13.71
CA ASP A 115 -15.24 7.96 13.21
C ASP A 115 -15.32 9.47 13.47
N LEU A 116 -15.16 10.25 12.41
CA LEU A 116 -15.21 11.71 12.47
C LEU A 116 -16.60 12.24 12.85
N SER A 117 -17.67 11.46 12.66
CA SER A 117 -19.03 11.90 13.02
C SER A 117 -19.29 11.91 14.53
N GLN A 118 -18.50 11.14 15.29
CA GLN A 118 -18.60 11.01 16.75
C GLN A 118 -17.47 11.72 17.49
N THR A 119 -16.57 12.37 16.76
CA THR A 119 -15.41 13.05 17.34
C THR A 119 -15.84 14.36 18.02
N THR A 120 -15.41 14.56 19.26
CA THR A 120 -15.66 15.78 20.04
C THR A 120 -14.57 16.83 19.81
N ASP A 121 -14.88 18.11 20.00
CA ASP A 121 -13.90 19.21 19.86
C ASP A 121 -12.68 19.01 20.78
N ALA A 122 -12.89 18.49 21.99
CA ALA A 122 -11.82 18.19 22.93
C ALA A 122 -10.83 17.13 22.40
N GLN A 123 -11.31 16.12 21.66
CA GLN A 123 -10.43 15.12 21.03
C GLN A 123 -9.59 15.72 19.91
N THR A 124 -10.09 16.76 19.23
CA THR A 124 -9.35 17.41 18.15
C THR A 124 -8.21 18.30 18.63
N GLU A 125 -8.14 18.60 19.94
CA GLU A 125 -6.99 19.28 20.54
C GLU A 125 -5.71 18.44 20.40
N ASN A 126 -5.84 17.11 20.45
CA ASN A 126 -4.74 16.20 20.15
C ASN A 126 -4.50 16.17 18.63
N GLN A 127 -3.37 16.70 18.17
CA GLN A 127 -3.01 16.72 16.74
C GLN A 127 -2.94 15.32 16.09
N LEU A 128 -2.74 14.27 16.90
CA LEU A 128 -2.63 12.88 16.45
C LEU A 128 -3.89 12.04 16.71
N PHE A 129 -5.03 12.67 17.07
CA PHE A 129 -6.26 11.96 17.43
C PHE A 129 -6.70 10.92 16.38
N ARG A 130 -6.44 11.18 15.09
CA ARG A 130 -6.78 10.28 13.99
C ARG A 130 -5.99 8.97 13.97
N ALA A 131 -4.79 8.97 14.55
CA ALA A 131 -3.90 7.80 14.64
C ALA A 131 -3.85 7.22 16.07
N GLU A 132 -4.35 7.96 17.06
CA GLU A 132 -4.34 7.60 18.48
C GLU A 132 -4.89 6.18 18.76
N PRO A 133 -6.00 5.71 18.14
CA PRO A 133 -6.49 4.36 18.40
C PRO A 133 -5.49 3.26 18.06
N ILE A 134 -4.76 3.39 16.94
CA ILE A 134 -3.73 2.43 16.55
C ILE A 134 -2.53 2.52 17.47
N ILE A 135 -2.08 3.74 17.77
CA ILE A 135 -0.93 3.97 18.64
C ILE A 135 -1.19 3.36 20.02
N GLU A 136 -2.40 3.56 20.55
CA GLU A 136 -2.78 3.01 21.85
C GLU A 136 -2.96 1.49 21.81
N SER A 137 -3.53 0.94 20.73
CA SER A 137 -3.62 -0.51 20.52
C SER A 137 -2.22 -1.15 20.50
N PHE A 138 -1.30 -0.59 19.71
CA PHE A 138 0.09 -1.04 19.63
C PHE A 138 0.82 -0.90 20.96
N ARG A 139 0.61 0.22 21.67
CA ARG A 139 1.18 0.45 23.00
C ARG A 139 0.70 -0.62 23.98
N LYS A 140 -0.61 -0.90 24.03
CA LYS A 140 -1.20 -1.94 24.90
C LYS A 140 -0.60 -3.31 24.62
N ALA A 141 -0.47 -3.70 23.35
CA ALA A 141 0.18 -4.95 22.98
C ALA A 141 1.64 -5.00 23.45
N CYS A 142 2.42 -3.95 23.21
CA CYS A 142 3.81 -3.86 23.69
C CYS A 142 3.93 -3.97 25.22
N LEU A 143 2.98 -3.41 25.98
CA LEU A 143 2.99 -3.45 27.44
C LEU A 143 2.69 -4.85 28.00
N GLN A 144 2.00 -5.70 27.24
CA GLN A 144 1.71 -7.09 27.63
C GLN A 144 2.90 -8.03 27.40
N LEU A 145 3.85 -7.65 26.55
CA LEU A 145 5.03 -8.46 26.27
C LEU A 145 6.03 -8.41 27.45
N PRO A 146 6.71 -9.52 27.76
CA PRO A 146 7.72 -9.56 28.82
C PRO A 146 8.90 -8.63 28.48
N ARG A 147 9.34 -7.84 29.47
CA ARG A 147 10.45 -6.90 29.27
C ARG A 147 11.80 -7.51 29.68
N PRO A 148 12.85 -7.32 28.87
CA PRO A 148 14.21 -7.70 29.26
C PRO A 148 14.75 -6.80 30.37
N LYS A 149 15.75 -7.28 31.12
CA LYS A 149 16.38 -6.54 32.24
C LYS A 149 17.25 -5.37 31.78
N ALA A 150 17.81 -5.44 30.58
CA ALA A 150 18.59 -4.39 29.95
C ALA A 150 17.80 -3.84 28.76
N VAL A 151 17.52 -2.53 28.79
CA VAL A 151 16.78 -1.83 27.73
C VAL A 151 17.54 -0.57 27.34
N SER A 152 17.49 -0.23 26.06
CA SER A 152 17.89 1.06 25.54
C SER A 152 16.65 1.84 25.11
N VAL A 153 16.74 3.16 25.17
CA VAL A 153 15.71 4.07 24.67
C VAL A 153 16.34 4.90 23.58
N ASP A 154 15.71 4.91 22.41
CA ASP A 154 16.16 5.68 21.26
C ASP A 154 14.96 6.30 20.53
N VAL A 155 15.22 7.26 19.64
CA VAL A 155 14.23 8.00 18.87
C VAL A 155 14.31 7.62 17.39
N GLN A 156 13.33 6.85 16.94
CA GLN A 156 13.13 6.57 15.53
C GLN A 156 12.38 7.73 14.85
N MET A 157 12.89 8.20 13.71
CA MET A 157 12.15 9.13 12.85
C MET A 157 11.45 8.37 11.74
N ILE A 158 10.21 8.77 11.43
CA ILE A 158 9.48 8.31 10.26
C ILE A 158 9.58 9.42 9.20
N PRO A 159 10.22 9.17 8.04
CA PRO A 159 10.30 10.17 6.98
C PRO A 159 8.92 10.47 6.42
N PHE A 160 8.57 11.75 6.31
CA PHE A 160 7.28 12.18 5.78
C PHE A 160 7.38 13.49 5.00
N SER A 161 7.07 13.45 3.71
CA SER A 161 7.15 14.62 2.83
C SER A 161 5.85 15.42 2.76
N GLY A 162 4.74 14.91 3.31
CA GLY A 162 3.44 15.58 3.32
C GLY A 162 3.30 16.68 4.39
N ARG A 163 2.18 17.38 4.39
CA ARG A 163 1.83 18.36 5.43
C ARG A 163 1.36 17.61 6.69
N CYS A 164 2.11 17.74 7.78
CA CYS A 164 1.74 17.21 9.09
C CYS A 164 2.17 18.21 10.16
N PRO A 165 1.28 18.62 11.08
CA PRO A 165 1.62 19.53 12.18
C PRO A 165 2.76 19.04 13.08
N ALA A 166 2.88 17.72 13.27
CA ALA A 166 3.92 17.09 14.07
C ALA A 166 5.26 16.90 13.32
N ARG A 167 5.37 17.35 12.06
CA ARG A 167 6.59 17.17 11.26
C ARG A 167 7.68 18.12 11.75
N GLN A 168 8.84 17.57 12.13
CA GLN A 168 10.01 18.33 12.52
C GLN A 168 11.17 18.12 11.55
N TYR A 169 11.86 19.21 11.20
CA TYR A 169 13.11 19.16 10.45
C TYR A 169 14.28 18.85 11.40
N VAL A 170 15.09 17.84 11.06
CA VAL A 170 16.29 17.46 11.83
C VAL A 170 17.49 17.48 10.91
N PRO A 171 18.35 18.52 10.95
CA PRO A 171 19.41 18.74 9.96
C PRO A 171 20.44 17.61 9.85
N SER A 172 20.65 16.85 10.93
CA SER A 172 21.67 15.82 11.04
C SER A 172 21.21 14.42 10.61
N LYS A 173 19.96 14.24 10.18
CA LYS A 173 19.42 12.93 9.79
C LYS A 173 19.33 12.78 8.26
N PRO A 174 19.70 11.62 7.68
CA PRO A 174 19.53 11.35 6.25
C PRO A 174 18.04 11.33 5.90
N ASN A 175 17.66 11.94 4.77
CA ASN A 175 16.32 12.51 4.51
C ASN A 175 15.92 13.67 5.43
N PRO A 176 16.66 14.79 5.41
CA PRO A 176 16.05 16.08 5.65
C PRO A 176 15.02 16.30 4.53
N ALA A 177 13.86 16.88 4.84
CA ALA A 177 12.84 17.19 3.84
C ALA A 177 13.39 17.90 2.60
#